data_AF-A0A9X9A484-F1
#
_entry.id   AF-A0A9X9A484-F1
#
_cell.length_a   1.000
_cell.length_b   1.000
_cell.length_c   1.000
_cell.angle_alpha   90.00
_cell.angle_beta   90.00
_cell.angle_gamma   90.00
#
_symmetry.space_group_name_H-M   'P 1'
#
loop_
_entity.id
_entity.type
_entity.pdbx_description
1 polymer ?
#
loop_
_entity_poly.entity_id
_entity_poly.type
_entity_poly.pdbx_seq_one_letter_code
_entity_poly.pdbx_strand_id
1 'polypeptide(L)'
;AEQLGVANKNEAHYATQLAVWNALGQLDVNELKHENKNVEKAAKAIISNANNSEETQDVFMNVIPAEKQKAELKGEFFETNLYSVQTNAKSGSYKVVAKNAPNGVRIVSESGEVKDQLSVGEKFRIQIPKNTKTGEFNLSVAANLTKVQAIAYRGTDTVQNATVLLERNEEKLSSDLAVNWEAAGSLKIKKVGE
;
A
#
# COMPACT_ATOMS: atom_id res chain seq x y z
N ALA A 1 -19.53 -20.88 -0.94
CA ALA A 1 -20.85 -21.45 -0.58
C ALA A 1 -20.97 -21.48 0.93
N GLU A 2 -20.12 -22.24 1.62
CA GLU A 2 -20.14 -22.39 3.09
C GLU A 2 -19.99 -21.06 3.85
N GLN A 3 -19.00 -20.22 3.50
CA GLN A 3 -18.82 -18.89 4.12
C GLN A 3 -20.00 -17.93 3.90
N LEU A 4 -20.80 -18.15 2.85
CA LEU A 4 -22.01 -17.36 2.56
C LEU A 4 -23.28 -18.00 3.13
N GLY A 5 -23.18 -19.16 3.79
CA GLY A 5 -24.31 -19.87 4.38
C GLY A 5 -25.29 -20.48 3.37
N VAL A 6 -24.84 -20.77 2.14
CA VAL A 6 -25.65 -21.37 1.06
C VAL A 6 -25.15 -22.77 0.72
N ALA A 7 -26.02 -23.61 0.17
CA ALA A 7 -25.78 -25.04 0.00
C ALA A 7 -24.79 -25.36 -1.13
N ASN A 8 -24.71 -24.51 -2.17
CA ASN A 8 -23.90 -24.78 -3.35
C ASN A 8 -23.42 -23.51 -4.07
N LYS A 9 -22.59 -23.69 -5.10
CA LYS A 9 -22.01 -22.59 -5.88
C LYS A 9 -23.04 -21.81 -6.70
N ASN A 10 -24.12 -22.45 -7.14
CA ASN A 10 -25.16 -21.78 -7.94
C ASN A 10 -25.98 -20.82 -7.07
N GLU A 11 -26.33 -21.25 -5.85
CA GLU A 11 -26.97 -20.38 -4.87
C GLU A 11 -26.06 -19.20 -4.48
N ALA A 12 -24.77 -19.45 -4.26
CA ALA A 12 -23.80 -18.40 -3.97
C ALA A 12 -23.71 -17.40 -5.12
N HIS A 13 -23.56 -17.89 -6.35
CA HIS A 13 -23.48 -17.07 -7.56
C HIS A 13 -24.75 -16.22 -7.74
N TYR A 14 -25.93 -16.82 -7.59
CA TYR A 14 -27.20 -16.11 -7.73
C TYR A 14 -27.39 -15.05 -6.64
N ALA A 15 -27.07 -15.35 -5.38
CA ALA A 15 -27.10 -14.37 -4.30
C ALA A 15 -26.17 -13.17 -4.56
N THR A 16 -24.96 -13.42 -5.08
CA THR A 16 -24.02 -12.36 -5.48
C THR A 16 -24.58 -11.54 -6.64
N GLN A 17 -25.19 -12.18 -7.65
CA GLN A 17 -25.78 -11.47 -8.79
C GLN A 17 -26.95 -10.56 -8.36
N LEU A 18 -27.81 -11.03 -7.44
CA LEU A 18 -28.86 -10.21 -6.83
C LEU A 18 -28.29 -8.96 -6.14
N ALA A 19 -27.22 -9.13 -5.36
CA ALA A 19 -26.54 -8.02 -4.70
C ALA A 19 -25.93 -7.02 -5.69
N VAL A 20 -25.35 -7.48 -6.81
CA VAL A 20 -24.83 -6.61 -7.88
C VAL A 20 -25.96 -5.82 -8.53
N TRP A 21 -27.07 -6.47 -8.90
CA TRP A 21 -28.22 -5.77 -9.49
C TRP A 21 -28.84 -4.75 -8.53
N ASN A 22 -28.89 -5.07 -7.23
CA ASN A 22 -29.32 -4.13 -6.19
C ASN A 22 -28.40 -2.91 -6.10
N ALA A 23 -27.08 -3.12 -6.08
CA ALA A 23 -26.11 -2.03 -6.03
C ALA A 23 -26.16 -1.12 -7.27
N LEU A 24 -26.57 -1.66 -8.42
CA LEU A 24 -26.79 -0.92 -9.66
C LEU A 24 -28.18 -0.24 -9.73
N GLY A 25 -29.04 -0.41 -8.72
CA GLY A 25 -30.40 0.13 -8.69
C GLY A 25 -31.36 -0.53 -9.70
N GLN A 26 -31.03 -1.74 -10.19
CA GLN A 26 -31.85 -2.46 -11.16
C GLN A 26 -33.01 -3.24 -10.51
N LEU A 27 -32.89 -3.52 -9.22
CA LEU A 27 -33.92 -4.14 -8.37
C LEU A 27 -33.70 -3.76 -6.90
N ASP A 28 -34.69 -3.98 -6.04
CA ASP A 28 -34.52 -4.03 -4.60
C ASP A 28 -34.71 -5.48 -4.11
N VAL A 29 -33.69 -6.05 -3.47
CA VAL A 29 -33.74 -7.42 -2.94
C VAL A 29 -34.86 -7.59 -1.91
N ASN A 30 -35.30 -6.53 -1.23
CA ASN A 30 -36.39 -6.58 -0.25
C ASN A 30 -37.78 -6.69 -0.90
N GLU A 31 -37.93 -6.27 -2.16
CA GLU A 31 -39.20 -6.30 -2.90
C GLU A 31 -39.42 -7.62 -3.67
N LEU A 32 -38.37 -8.45 -3.78
CA LEU A 32 -38.45 -9.73 -4.47
C LEU A 32 -39.17 -10.80 -3.64
N LYS A 33 -39.94 -11.66 -4.31
CA LYS A 33 -40.42 -12.92 -3.73
C LYS A 33 -39.30 -13.97 -3.80
N HIS A 34 -38.74 -14.34 -2.66
CA HIS A 34 -37.67 -15.33 -2.55
C HIS A 34 -38.22 -16.74 -2.28
N GLU A 35 -37.97 -17.67 -3.20
CA GLU A 35 -38.30 -19.09 -3.00
C GLU A 35 -37.26 -19.80 -2.12
N ASN A 36 -36.02 -19.28 -2.06
CA ASN A 36 -34.94 -19.80 -1.20
C ASN A 36 -34.45 -18.74 -0.20
N LYS A 37 -34.77 -18.94 1.07
CA LYS A 37 -34.41 -18.02 2.17
C LYS A 37 -32.92 -17.91 2.43
N ASN A 38 -32.12 -18.93 2.11
CA ASN A 38 -30.67 -18.86 2.29
C ASN A 38 -30.03 -17.94 1.25
N VAL A 39 -30.54 -17.95 0.02
CA VAL A 39 -30.12 -17.02 -1.05
C VAL A 39 -30.47 -15.58 -0.66
N GLU A 40 -31.71 -15.34 -0.18
CA GLU A 40 -32.13 -14.02 0.30
C GLU A 40 -31.18 -13.51 1.40
N LYS A 41 -30.92 -14.34 2.43
CA LYS A 41 -30.02 -14.01 3.53
C LYS A 41 -28.61 -13.69 3.04
N ALA A 42 -28.07 -14.47 2.12
CA ALA A 42 -26.74 -14.24 1.55
C ALA A 42 -26.68 -12.94 0.75
N ALA A 43 -27.68 -12.65 -0.09
CA ALA A 43 -27.74 -11.41 -0.86
C ALA A 43 -27.80 -10.18 0.06
N LYS A 44 -28.67 -10.20 1.09
CA LYS A 44 -28.77 -9.13 2.10
C LYS A 44 -27.48 -8.94 2.88
N ALA A 45 -26.78 -10.03 3.23
CA ALA A 45 -25.50 -9.95 3.91
C ALA A 45 -24.41 -9.29 3.02
N ILE A 46 -24.35 -9.65 1.73
CA ILE A 46 -23.41 -9.03 0.78
C ILE A 46 -23.70 -7.53 0.64
N ILE A 47 -24.97 -7.15 0.45
CA ILE A 47 -25.38 -5.73 0.33
C ILE A 47 -25.04 -4.95 1.60
N SER A 48 -25.37 -5.51 2.78
CA SER A 48 -25.06 -4.89 4.06
C SER A 48 -23.55 -4.69 4.22
N ASN A 49 -22.74 -5.71 3.90
CA ASN A 49 -21.29 -5.60 3.98
C ASN A 49 -20.74 -4.56 3.00
N ALA A 50 -21.27 -4.49 1.78
CA ALA A 50 -20.87 -3.50 0.79
C ALA A 50 -21.19 -2.07 1.24
N ASN A 51 -22.39 -1.84 1.79
CA ASN A 51 -22.83 -0.53 2.27
C ASN A 51 -22.08 -0.03 3.51
N ASN A 52 -21.55 -0.95 4.32
CA ASN A 52 -20.79 -0.63 5.54
C ASN A 52 -19.27 -0.73 5.35
N SER A 53 -18.79 -1.02 4.15
CA SER A 53 -17.36 -1.13 3.86
C SER A 53 -16.73 0.23 3.62
N GLU A 54 -15.51 0.43 4.13
CA GLU A 54 -14.66 1.57 3.79
C GLU A 54 -13.71 1.27 2.61
N GLU A 55 -13.76 0.05 2.05
CA GLU A 55 -12.92 -0.34 0.93
C GLU A 55 -13.31 0.41 -0.34
N THR A 56 -12.32 1.01 -1.00
CA THR A 56 -12.49 1.73 -2.27
C THR A 56 -11.80 0.99 -3.42
N GLN A 57 -12.10 1.32 -4.67
CA GLN A 57 -11.33 0.81 -5.81
C GLN A 57 -10.02 1.59 -6.04
N ASP A 58 -9.95 2.84 -5.58
CA ASP A 58 -8.78 3.69 -5.70
C ASP A 58 -7.59 3.08 -4.94
N VAL A 59 -6.42 3.07 -5.59
CA VAL A 59 -5.18 2.68 -4.94
C VAL A 59 -4.63 3.87 -4.16
N PHE A 60 -4.42 3.72 -2.86
CA PHE A 60 -3.69 4.70 -2.06
C PHE A 60 -2.29 4.20 -1.72
N MET A 61 -1.36 5.13 -1.54
CA MET A 61 -0.02 4.85 -1.06
C MET A 61 0.46 6.01 -0.20
N ASN A 62 0.90 5.70 1.03
CA ASN A 62 1.57 6.63 1.93
C ASN A 62 2.89 6.04 2.40
N VAL A 63 3.83 6.90 2.79
CA VAL A 63 5.09 6.49 3.41
C VAL A 63 5.13 7.08 4.81
N ILE A 64 5.41 6.23 5.80
CA ILE A 64 5.38 6.59 7.21
C ILE A 64 6.76 6.33 7.83
N PRO A 65 7.34 7.27 8.58
CA PRO A 65 6.81 8.61 8.83
C PRO A 65 6.95 9.53 7.60
N ALA A 66 6.00 10.44 7.45
CA ALA A 66 6.01 11.47 6.40
C ALA A 66 6.85 12.71 6.78
N GLU A 67 7.07 12.89 8.08
CA GLU A 67 7.86 13.98 8.65
C GLU A 67 9.35 13.83 8.33
N LYS A 68 10.07 14.96 8.33
CA LYS A 68 11.52 14.98 8.18
C LYS A 68 12.18 14.15 9.28
N GLN A 69 13.08 13.24 8.89
CA GLN A 69 13.84 12.44 9.85
C GLN A 69 15.27 12.96 10.04
N LYS A 70 15.71 13.06 11.31
CA LYS A 70 17.13 13.23 11.66
C LYS A 70 17.79 11.87 11.79
N ALA A 71 18.80 11.60 10.97
CA ALA A 71 19.60 10.39 11.05
C ALA A 71 20.66 10.50 12.16
N GLU A 72 20.81 9.44 12.94
CA GLU A 72 21.69 9.39 14.12
C GLU A 72 22.86 8.46 13.89
N LEU A 73 24.05 8.82 14.39
CA LEU A 73 25.26 8.03 14.22
C LEU A 73 25.16 6.69 14.99
N LYS A 74 25.22 5.58 14.26
CA LYS A 74 25.26 4.21 14.78
C LYS A 74 26.40 3.45 14.08
N GLY A 75 27.50 3.25 14.81
CA GLY A 75 28.69 2.63 14.26
C GLY A 75 29.29 3.44 13.11
N GLU A 76 29.29 2.87 11.91
CA GLU A 76 29.90 3.47 10.71
C GLU A 76 28.96 4.34 9.88
N PHE A 77 27.68 4.46 10.27
CA PHE A 77 26.65 5.15 9.49
C PHE A 77 25.77 6.05 10.37
N PHE A 78 25.27 7.15 9.81
CA PHE A 78 24.06 7.79 10.31
C PHE A 78 22.85 7.02 9.80
N GLU A 79 21.94 6.62 10.69
CA GLU A 79 20.75 5.86 10.35
C GLU A 79 19.47 6.63 10.66
N THR A 80 18.51 6.57 9.74
CA THR A 80 17.13 6.97 10.03
C THR A 80 16.41 5.90 10.85
N ASN A 81 15.23 6.24 11.38
CA ASN A 81 14.26 5.22 11.77
C ASN A 81 13.72 4.50 10.52
N LEU A 82 13.00 3.40 10.76
CA LEU A 82 12.36 2.65 9.69
C LEU A 82 11.20 3.44 9.08
N TYR A 83 11.17 3.43 7.76
CA TYR A 83 10.04 3.81 6.93
C TYR A 83 9.20 2.58 6.59
N SER A 84 7.89 2.77 6.47
CA SER A 84 6.92 1.78 6.02
C SER A 84 6.07 2.35 4.89
N VAL A 85 5.77 1.54 3.87
CA VAL A 85 4.83 1.89 2.81
C VAL A 85 3.45 1.35 3.20
N GLN A 86 2.49 2.24 3.42
CA GLN A 86 1.10 1.91 3.73
C GLN A 86 0.25 2.01 2.47
N THR A 87 -0.52 0.97 2.16
CA THR A 87 -1.37 0.91 0.96
C THR A 87 -2.54 -0.06 1.16
N ASN A 88 -3.61 0.11 0.38
CA ASN A 88 -4.70 -0.87 0.21
C ASN A 88 -4.49 -1.80 -1.00
N ALA A 89 -3.31 -1.78 -1.60
CA ALA A 89 -2.95 -2.76 -2.62
C ALA A 89 -2.83 -4.16 -2.01
N LYS A 90 -3.25 -5.17 -2.78
CA LYS A 90 -3.13 -6.59 -2.41
C LYS A 90 -1.65 -7.00 -2.32
N SER A 91 -0.84 -6.48 -3.22
CA SER A 91 0.59 -6.77 -3.33
C SER A 91 1.28 -5.66 -4.10
N GLY A 92 2.60 -5.73 -4.22
CA GLY A 92 3.38 -4.81 -5.02
C GLY A 92 4.84 -4.78 -4.60
N SER A 93 5.60 -3.93 -5.27
CA SER A 93 6.99 -3.65 -4.92
C SER A 93 7.30 -2.17 -5.10
N TYR A 94 8.33 -1.71 -4.42
CA TYR A 94 8.74 -0.31 -4.46
C TYR A 94 10.26 -0.15 -4.43
N LYS A 95 10.71 0.99 -4.96
CA LYS A 95 12.09 1.45 -4.94
C LYS A 95 12.16 2.80 -4.25
N VAL A 96 13.25 3.01 -3.51
CA VAL A 96 13.54 4.28 -2.88
C VAL A 96 14.44 5.10 -3.80
N VAL A 97 13.96 6.27 -4.20
CA VAL A 97 14.66 7.20 -5.06
C VAL A 97 15.25 8.31 -4.19
N ALA A 98 16.57 8.27 -3.99
CA ALA A 98 17.29 9.27 -3.22
C ALA A 98 17.77 10.41 -4.14
N LYS A 99 17.21 11.61 -3.98
CA LYS A 99 17.50 12.80 -4.80
C LYS A 99 18.65 13.58 -4.18
N ASN A 100 19.71 13.84 -4.96
CA ASN A 100 20.91 14.57 -4.50
C ASN A 100 21.54 13.97 -3.24
N ALA A 101 21.43 12.66 -3.06
CA ALA A 101 22.00 11.98 -1.92
C ALA A 101 23.54 11.96 -2.00
N PRO A 102 24.24 12.07 -0.86
CA PRO A 102 25.69 11.92 -0.83
C PRO A 102 26.13 10.52 -1.26
N ASN A 103 27.37 10.42 -1.75
CA ASN A 103 27.94 9.15 -2.18
C ASN A 103 27.97 8.13 -1.03
N GLY A 104 27.61 6.88 -1.35
CA GLY A 104 27.65 5.77 -0.39
C GLY A 104 26.41 5.63 0.49
N VAL A 105 25.34 6.40 0.25
CA VAL A 105 24.03 6.17 0.85
C VAL A 105 23.52 4.77 0.49
N ARG A 106 22.96 4.07 1.47
CA ARG A 106 22.37 2.73 1.31
C ARG A 106 20.93 2.73 1.78
N ILE A 107 20.11 1.97 1.06
CA ILE A 107 18.75 1.61 1.48
C ILE A 107 18.81 0.20 2.02
N VAL A 108 18.38 0.05 3.26
CA VAL A 108 18.56 -1.19 4.02
C VAL A 108 17.21 -1.64 4.59
N SER A 109 16.90 -2.92 4.47
CA SER A 109 15.68 -3.51 5.03
C SER A 109 15.69 -3.49 6.57
N GLU A 110 14.56 -3.85 7.19
CA GLU A 110 14.48 -4.09 8.63
C GLU A 110 15.46 -5.18 9.12
N SER A 111 15.81 -6.15 8.28
CA SER A 111 16.78 -7.21 8.59
C SER A 111 18.24 -6.80 8.43
N GLY A 112 18.53 -5.61 7.92
CA GLY A 112 19.91 -5.15 7.68
C GLY A 112 20.45 -5.46 6.28
N GLU A 113 19.63 -5.98 5.36
CA GLU A 113 20.03 -6.28 3.99
C GLU A 113 19.95 -5.03 3.11
N VAL A 114 20.99 -4.79 2.31
CA VAL A 114 20.95 -3.73 1.29
C VAL A 114 20.06 -4.21 0.13
N LYS A 115 19.04 -3.42 -0.22
CA LYS A 115 18.08 -3.79 -1.27
C LYS A 115 17.83 -2.62 -2.24
N ASP A 116 17.86 -2.93 -3.53
CA ASP A 116 17.49 -1.98 -4.60
C ASP A 116 15.97 -1.88 -4.80
N GLN A 117 15.24 -2.92 -4.39
CA GLN A 117 13.80 -3.03 -4.49
C GLN A 117 13.26 -3.82 -3.29
N LEU A 118 12.14 -3.37 -2.75
CA LEU A 118 11.46 -3.98 -1.61
C LEU A 118 10.03 -4.36 -1.99
N SER A 119 9.50 -5.36 -1.32
CA SER A 119 8.10 -5.76 -1.45
C SER A 119 7.23 -4.89 -0.54
N VAL A 120 5.98 -4.65 -0.92
CA VAL A 120 4.98 -4.07 0.00
C VAL A 120 4.90 -4.92 1.27
N GLY A 121 4.95 -4.26 2.43
CA GLY A 121 5.04 -4.90 3.75
C GLY A 121 6.45 -4.95 4.32
N GLU A 122 7.50 -4.89 3.50
CA GLU A 122 8.85 -4.67 3.98
C GLU A 122 9.04 -3.20 4.39
N LYS A 123 9.83 -2.99 5.44
CA LYS A 123 10.28 -1.66 5.90
C LYS A 123 11.72 -1.43 5.50
N PHE A 124 12.10 -0.16 5.37
CA PHE A 124 13.47 0.23 5.04
C PHE A 124 13.97 1.36 5.93
N ARG A 125 15.29 1.52 6.02
CA ARG A 125 15.95 2.70 6.58
C ARG A 125 17.02 3.19 5.62
N ILE A 126 17.46 4.42 5.84
CA ILE A 126 18.58 5.01 5.12
C ILE A 126 19.82 4.97 5.99
N GLN A 127 20.93 4.53 5.42
CA GLN A 127 22.26 4.64 6.02
C GLN A 127 23.12 5.62 5.23
N ILE A 128 23.74 6.57 5.92
CA ILE A 128 24.64 7.58 5.35
C ILE A 128 26.03 7.38 5.96
N PRO A 129 27.13 7.27 5.19
CA PRO A 129 28.46 7.02 5.76
C PRO A 129 28.85 8.08 6.80
N LYS A 130 29.47 7.68 7.93
CA LYS A 130 29.83 8.60 9.03
C LYS A 130 30.74 9.77 8.63
N ASN A 131 31.53 9.60 7.57
CA ASN A 131 32.46 10.63 7.07
C ASN A 131 31.78 11.66 6.15
N THR A 132 30.47 11.54 5.95
CA THR A 132 29.68 12.49 5.16
C THR A 132 29.49 13.78 5.95
N LYS A 133 29.86 14.92 5.37
CA LYS A 133 29.63 16.25 5.97
C LYS A 133 28.15 16.44 6.31
N THR A 134 27.85 17.18 7.38
CA THR A 134 26.49 17.63 7.74
C THR A 134 25.72 18.07 6.50
N GLY A 135 24.47 17.63 6.40
CA GLY A 135 23.65 17.94 5.25
C GLY A 135 22.23 17.42 5.37
N GLU A 136 21.52 17.58 4.26
CA GLU A 136 20.18 17.04 4.06
C GLU A 136 20.00 16.63 2.60
N PHE A 137 19.08 15.69 2.37
CA PHE A 137 18.60 15.35 1.04
C PHE A 137 17.16 14.83 1.11
N ASN A 138 16.51 14.73 -0.05
CA ASN A 138 15.15 14.22 -0.15
C ASN A 138 15.15 12.81 -0.75
N LEU A 139 14.26 11.96 -0.27
CA LEU A 139 13.93 10.69 -0.91
C LEU A 139 12.46 10.65 -1.30
N SER A 140 12.13 9.81 -2.27
CA SER A 140 10.75 9.47 -2.64
C SER A 140 10.63 7.97 -2.85
N VAL A 141 9.42 7.44 -2.77
CA VAL A 141 9.14 6.01 -2.98
C VAL A 141 8.34 5.87 -4.26
N ALA A 142 8.91 5.16 -5.24
CA ALA A 142 8.25 4.79 -6.48
C ALA A 142 7.79 3.33 -6.36
N ALA A 143 6.48 3.09 -6.44
CA ALA A 143 5.89 1.78 -6.27
C ALA A 143 5.10 1.33 -7.49
N ASN A 144 5.09 0.03 -7.74
CA ASN A 144 4.16 -0.64 -8.64
C ASN A 144 3.28 -1.55 -7.78
N LEU A 145 2.00 -1.21 -7.70
CA LEU A 145 1.04 -1.76 -6.77
C LEU A 145 -0.04 -2.55 -7.51
N THR A 146 -0.37 -3.73 -7.03
CA THR A 146 -1.41 -4.59 -7.60
C THR A 146 -2.65 -4.56 -6.72
N LYS A 147 -3.81 -4.23 -7.31
CA LYS A 147 -5.10 -4.23 -6.61
C LYS A 147 -6.17 -4.93 -7.46
N VAL A 148 -7.12 -5.57 -6.78
CA VAL A 148 -8.32 -6.11 -7.42
C VAL A 148 -9.34 -5.00 -7.61
N GLN A 149 -9.79 -4.79 -8.84
CA GLN A 149 -10.77 -3.79 -9.20
C GLN A 149 -11.92 -4.43 -9.98
N ALA A 150 -13.13 -3.90 -9.81
CA ALA A 150 -14.32 -4.26 -10.57
C ALA A 150 -14.34 -3.46 -11.87
N ILE A 151 -13.94 -4.13 -12.96
CA ILE A 151 -13.86 -3.51 -14.28
C ILE A 151 -15.20 -3.68 -14.99
N ALA A 152 -15.83 -2.55 -15.31
CA ALA A 152 -17.06 -2.52 -16.10
C ALA A 152 -16.76 -2.66 -17.60
N TYR A 153 -17.48 -3.55 -18.27
CA TYR A 153 -17.49 -3.73 -19.71
C TYR A 153 -18.83 -3.27 -20.25
N ARG A 154 -18.78 -2.34 -21.20
CA ARG A 154 -19.98 -1.83 -21.87
C ARG A 154 -20.48 -2.85 -22.88
N GLY A 155 -21.76 -3.21 -22.74
CA GLY A 155 -22.48 -4.03 -23.71
C GLY A 155 -22.99 -3.19 -24.89
N THR A 156 -24.05 -3.67 -25.52
CA THR A 156 -24.76 -2.96 -26.60
C THR A 156 -26.18 -2.63 -26.15
N ASP A 157 -26.99 -2.03 -27.02
CA ASP A 157 -28.39 -1.73 -26.70
C ASP A 157 -29.22 -2.99 -26.41
N THR A 158 -28.76 -4.16 -26.85
CA THR A 158 -29.43 -5.47 -26.66
C THR A 158 -28.66 -6.43 -25.76
N VAL A 159 -27.46 -6.06 -25.30
CA VAL A 159 -26.60 -6.92 -24.47
C VAL A 159 -26.21 -6.14 -23.22
N GLN A 160 -26.47 -6.72 -22.05
CA GLN A 160 -26.16 -6.06 -20.78
C GLN A 160 -24.68 -5.71 -20.63
N ASN A 161 -24.42 -4.66 -19.85
CA ASN A 161 -23.08 -4.42 -19.30
C ASN A 161 -22.68 -5.60 -18.39
N ALA A 162 -21.39 -5.85 -18.29
CA ALA A 162 -20.82 -6.87 -17.42
C ALA A 162 -19.75 -6.26 -16.52
N THR A 163 -19.45 -6.92 -15.41
CA THR A 163 -18.32 -6.56 -14.54
C THR A 163 -17.47 -7.78 -14.24
N VAL A 164 -16.16 -7.59 -14.15
CA VAL A 164 -15.22 -8.64 -13.79
C VAL A 164 -14.24 -8.07 -12.77
N LEU A 165 -14.01 -8.83 -11.69
CA LEU A 165 -12.93 -8.53 -10.75
C LEU A 165 -11.60 -8.96 -11.39
N LEU A 166 -10.72 -8.00 -11.64
CA LEU A 166 -9.40 -8.22 -12.23
C LEU A 166 -8.32 -7.55 -11.41
N GLU A 167 -7.15 -8.18 -11.38
CA GLU A 167 -5.94 -7.54 -10.88
C GLU A 167 -5.46 -6.48 -11.88
N ARG A 168 -5.13 -5.31 -11.34
CA ARG A 168 -4.58 -4.17 -12.07
C ARG A 168 -3.35 -3.66 -11.35
N ASN A 169 -2.36 -3.28 -12.14
CA ASN A 169 -1.14 -2.66 -11.66
C ASN A 169 -1.27 -1.14 -11.79
N GLU A 170 -0.88 -0.43 -10.76
CA GLU A 170 -0.85 1.03 -10.73
C GLU A 170 0.52 1.50 -10.22
N GLU A 171 1.09 2.45 -10.94
CA GLU A 171 2.32 3.12 -10.50
C GLU A 171 1.97 4.29 -9.58
N LYS A 172 2.66 4.38 -8.44
CA LYS A 172 2.53 5.48 -7.49
C LYS A 172 3.90 6.05 -7.17
N LEU A 173 3.94 7.37 -6.96
CA LEU A 173 5.12 8.07 -6.47
C LEU A 173 4.72 8.85 -5.21
N SER A 174 5.49 8.69 -4.12
CA SER A 174 5.26 9.48 -2.90
C SER A 174 5.67 10.94 -3.10
N SER A 175 5.22 11.80 -2.19
CA SER A 175 5.87 13.09 -1.97
C SER A 175 7.33 12.90 -1.52
N ASP A 176 8.10 13.99 -1.61
CA ASP A 176 9.46 14.01 -1.09
C ASP A 176 9.47 13.95 0.44
N LEU A 177 10.39 13.14 0.96
CA LEU A 177 10.63 12.91 2.38
C LEU A 177 12.05 13.39 2.69
N ALA A 178 12.17 14.38 3.58
CA ALA A 178 13.45 14.96 3.92
C ALA A 178 14.20 14.14 4.97
N VAL A 179 15.50 13.98 4.77
CA VAL A 179 16.44 13.39 5.75
C VAL A 179 17.56 14.36 6.00
N ASN A 180 17.91 14.60 7.26
CA ASN A 180 19.11 15.37 7.62
C ASN A 180 19.98 14.63 8.64
N TRP A 181 21.25 15.02 8.73
CA TRP A 181 22.19 14.50 9.71
C TRP A 181 23.20 15.58 10.07
N GLU A 182 23.88 15.39 11.20
CA GLU A 182 24.85 16.33 11.74
C GLU A 182 26.14 15.60 12.08
N ALA A 183 27.21 15.91 11.34
CA ALA A 183 28.54 15.39 11.56
C ALA A 183 29.30 16.32 12.52
N ALA A 184 29.22 16.03 13.82
CA ALA A 184 30.00 16.71 14.84
C ALA A 184 31.26 15.88 15.17
N GLY A 185 32.43 16.54 15.21
CA GLY A 185 33.67 15.96 15.71
C GLY A 185 34.11 16.61 17.02
N SER A 186 35.05 16.00 17.74
CA SER A 186 35.73 16.65 18.86
C SER A 186 37.24 16.69 18.60
N LEU A 187 37.85 17.84 18.92
CA LEU A 187 39.31 18.01 18.88
C LEU A 187 39.84 17.89 20.30
N LYS A 188 40.66 16.87 20.56
CA LYS A 188 41.38 16.74 21.83
C LYS A 188 42.84 17.15 21.65
N ILE A 189 43.18 18.35 22.13
CA ILE A 189 44.56 18.84 22.14
C ILE A 189 45.25 18.31 23.41
N LYS A 190 46.38 17.62 23.26
CA LYS A 190 47.24 17.19 24.37
C LYS A 190 48.58 17.90 24.26
N LYS A 191 48.85 18.88 25.12
CA LYS A 191 50.19 19.48 25.24
C LYS A 191 51.16 18.43 25.80
N VAL A 192 52.34 18.33 25.19
CA VAL A 192 53.48 17.55 25.70
C VAL A 192 54.68 18.49 25.86
N GLY A 193 55.31 18.46 27.03
CA GLY A 193 56.55 19.18 27.37
C GLY A 193 56.43 20.68 27.66
N GLU A 194 57.46 21.23 28.35
CA GLU A 194 57.81 22.66 28.40
C GLU A 194 58.37 23.12 27.05
#